data_AF-B4IQB2-F1
#
_entry.id   AF-B4IQB2-F1
#
_cell.length_a   1.000
_cell.length_b   1.000
_cell.length_c   1.000
_cell.angle_alpha   90.00
_cell.angle_beta   90.00
_cell.angle_gamma   90.00
#
_symmetry.space_group_name_H-M   'P 1'
#
loop_
_entity.id
_entity.type
_entity.pdbx_description
1 polymer ?
#
loop_
_entity_poly.entity_id
_entity_poly.type
_entity_poly.pdbx_seq_one_letter_code
_entity_poly.pdbx_strand_id
1 'polypeptide(L)'
;INIHELYQCDVMKYVNEFMSQVRTREPPKNVANECRFQEIQLIQDPQYRRLASTINFELALEIFNAFHGDCFDEESRFRKCAETLRRHLDALNDRVRCEVQGYINYAIDNVLAGVRYERVQGDGPRVKEISEKHSVFMVYFTHTGTQGKSLTEIEADMYTKAGEFFMAHNGWVMGYSDPLRDFAEEQPGRANVYLKRELISWGDSVKLRFGRRPEDSSYLWQHMTEYVQTTARIFDGVRLDNCHSTPLHVAEYLLDAARKINPELYVVAELFTNSDYTDNVFVNRLGITSLIREALSAWDSHEQGRLVYRYGGVPVGGFQANSSRHEATSVAHALFLDLTHDNPSPVEKRSVYDLLPSAALVSMACCATGSNRGYDELVPHHVSFHSL
;
A
#
# COMPACT_ATOMS: atom_id res chain seq x y z
N ILE A 1 4.87 24.88 -3.04
CA ILE A 1 3.54 24.25 -3.19
C ILE A 1 2.98 24.10 -1.78
N ASN A 2 1.97 24.88 -1.40
CA ASN A 2 1.43 24.86 -0.03
C ASN A 2 0.51 23.64 0.15
N ILE A 3 1.09 22.44 0.25
CA ILE A 3 0.33 21.17 0.28
C ILE A 3 -0.64 21.12 1.48
N HIS A 4 -0.26 21.74 2.60
CA HIS A 4 -1.10 21.82 3.80
C HIS A 4 -2.47 22.48 3.54
N GLU A 5 -2.60 23.35 2.54
CA GLU A 5 -3.89 23.98 2.19
C GLU A 5 -4.94 22.94 1.75
N LEU A 6 -4.55 21.79 1.20
CA LEU A 6 -5.47 20.70 0.82
C LEU A 6 -6.17 20.06 2.03
N TYR A 7 -5.69 20.35 3.24
CA TYR A 7 -6.18 19.78 4.50
C TYR A 7 -6.74 20.85 5.46
N GLN A 8 -6.67 22.12 5.09
CA GLN A 8 -7.07 23.26 5.91
C GLN A 8 -8.44 23.81 5.53
N CYS A 9 -9.00 24.62 6.42
CA CYS A 9 -10.21 25.40 6.16
C CYS A 9 -9.89 26.86 5.83
N ASP A 10 -10.80 27.52 5.11
CA ASP A 10 -10.77 28.97 4.92
C ASP A 10 -11.26 29.70 6.20
N VAL A 11 -10.31 30.17 7.00
CA VAL A 11 -10.58 30.90 8.25
C VAL A 11 -11.37 32.18 7.99
N MET A 12 -11.02 32.93 6.94
CA MET A 12 -11.67 34.21 6.65
C MET A 12 -13.13 34.02 6.26
N LYS A 13 -13.43 32.99 5.46
CA LYS A 13 -14.80 32.59 5.14
C LYS A 13 -15.61 32.32 6.41
N TYR A 14 -15.10 31.47 7.30
CA TYR A 14 -15.82 31.10 8.53
C TYR A 14 -15.99 32.27 9.50
N VAL A 15 -15.00 33.14 9.63
CA VAL A 15 -15.08 34.35 10.48
C VAL A 15 -16.13 35.32 9.94
N ASN A 16 -16.16 35.55 8.62
CA ASN A 16 -17.15 36.42 8.00
C ASN A 16 -18.57 35.87 8.13
N GLU A 17 -18.74 34.57 7.92
CA GLU A 17 -20.03 33.89 8.07
C GLU A 17 -20.50 33.91 9.53
N PHE A 18 -19.59 33.69 10.48
CA PHE A 18 -19.86 33.77 11.91
C PHE A 18 -20.33 35.17 12.31
N MET A 19 -19.61 36.22 11.88
CA MET A 19 -20.00 37.62 12.13
C MET A 19 -21.39 37.95 11.58
N SER A 20 -21.75 37.41 10.41
CA SER A 20 -23.08 37.60 9.83
C SER A 20 -24.17 36.90 10.67
N GLN A 21 -23.94 35.66 11.10
CA GLN A 21 -24.93 34.86 11.82
C GLN A 21 -25.15 35.31 13.26
N VAL A 22 -24.07 35.67 13.98
CA VAL A 22 -24.16 36.05 15.40
C VAL A 22 -25.02 37.30 15.61
N ARG A 23 -25.06 38.22 14.64
CA ARG A 23 -25.91 39.43 14.68
C ARG A 23 -27.41 39.14 14.55
N THR A 24 -27.77 37.98 14.00
CA THR A 24 -29.17 37.61 13.72
C THR A 24 -29.75 36.59 14.69
N ARG A 25 -28.91 36.00 15.57
CA ARG A 25 -29.33 34.97 16.52
C ARG A 25 -29.70 35.56 17.88
N GLU A 26 -30.45 34.77 18.65
CA GLU A 26 -30.72 35.09 20.05
C GLU A 26 -29.41 35.28 20.84
N PRO A 27 -29.44 36.10 21.91
CA PRO A 27 -28.29 36.29 22.79
C PRO A 27 -27.78 34.94 23.32
N PRO A 28 -26.46 34.79 23.48
CA PRO A 28 -25.88 33.55 23.95
C PRO A 28 -26.44 33.21 25.34
N LYS A 29 -26.74 31.94 25.59
CA LYS A 29 -27.22 31.47 26.90
C LYS A 29 -26.08 31.00 27.81
N ASN A 30 -24.89 30.85 27.23
CA ASN A 30 -23.71 30.24 27.86
C ASN A 30 -22.59 31.28 28.05
N VAL A 31 -21.81 31.10 29.11
CA VAL A 31 -20.54 31.82 29.34
C VAL A 31 -19.43 31.12 28.55
N ALA A 32 -18.44 31.88 28.06
CA ALA A 32 -17.34 31.32 27.30
C ALA A 32 -16.64 30.19 28.08
N ASN A 33 -16.50 29.02 27.46
CA ASN A 33 -15.91 27.83 28.06
C ASN A 33 -14.85 27.25 27.12
N GLU A 34 -13.58 27.56 27.39
CA GLU A 34 -12.45 27.16 26.56
C GLU A 34 -12.28 25.63 26.46
N CYS A 35 -12.73 24.87 27.46
CA CYS A 35 -12.66 23.40 27.42
C CYS A 35 -13.44 22.82 26.23
N ARG A 36 -14.51 23.49 25.80
CA ARG A 36 -15.35 23.06 24.68
C ARG A 36 -14.73 23.36 23.32
N PHE A 37 -13.70 24.19 23.22
CA PHE A 37 -13.09 24.55 21.92
C PHE A 37 -12.55 23.31 21.21
N GLN A 38 -12.13 22.30 21.97
CA GLN A 38 -11.64 21.01 21.47
C GLN A 38 -12.73 20.19 20.74
N GLU A 39 -14.01 20.50 20.93
CA GLU A 39 -15.12 19.87 20.20
C GLU A 39 -15.14 20.30 18.73
N ILE A 40 -14.59 21.48 18.41
CA ILE A 40 -14.44 21.93 17.02
C ILE A 40 -13.16 21.38 16.43
N GLN A 41 -13.33 20.50 15.45
CA GLN A 41 -12.28 19.85 14.68
C GLN A 41 -12.48 20.09 13.18
N LEU A 42 -11.37 20.02 12.43
CA LEU A 42 -11.42 20.05 10.97
C LEU A 42 -11.98 18.73 10.43
N ILE A 43 -12.96 18.85 9.55
CA ILE A 43 -13.54 17.77 8.77
C ILE A 43 -12.93 17.87 7.37
N GLN A 44 -12.15 16.86 6.97
CA GLN A 44 -11.42 16.85 5.71
C GLN A 44 -12.39 16.93 4.51
N ASP A 45 -12.07 17.78 3.52
CA ASP A 45 -12.79 17.77 2.23
C ASP A 45 -12.53 16.43 1.52
N PRO A 46 -13.57 15.66 1.14
CA PRO A 46 -13.40 14.37 0.46
C PRO A 46 -12.68 14.47 -0.89
N GLN A 47 -12.73 15.66 -1.52
CA GLN A 47 -12.02 15.93 -2.76
C GLN A 47 -10.64 16.54 -2.55
N TYR A 48 -10.24 16.82 -1.30
CA TYR A 48 -8.95 17.45 -0.94
C TYR A 48 -8.70 18.80 -1.63
N ARG A 49 -9.75 19.60 -1.87
CA ARG A 49 -9.58 20.95 -2.44
C ARG A 49 -8.91 21.89 -1.44
N ARG A 50 -8.15 22.86 -1.95
CA ARG A 50 -7.46 23.88 -1.13
C ARG A 50 -8.47 24.67 -0.28
N LEU A 51 -8.18 24.77 1.01
CA LEU A 51 -8.95 25.50 2.03
C LEU A 51 -10.42 25.06 2.13
N ALA A 52 -10.75 23.87 1.64
CA ALA A 52 -12.11 23.37 1.56
C ALA A 52 -12.51 22.47 2.73
N SER A 53 -11.57 22.10 3.61
CA SER A 53 -11.94 21.40 4.84
C SER A 53 -12.92 22.24 5.65
N THR A 54 -13.85 21.57 6.32
CA THR A 54 -14.98 22.20 6.98
C THR A 54 -14.92 22.04 8.49
N ILE A 55 -15.80 22.72 9.21
CA ILE A 55 -16.06 22.52 10.64
C ILE A 55 -17.56 22.33 10.86
N ASN A 56 -17.96 21.76 11.99
CA ASN A 56 -19.34 21.84 12.42
C ASN A 56 -19.67 23.29 12.81
N PHE A 57 -20.22 24.03 11.86
CA PHE A 57 -20.42 25.48 12.00
C PHE A 57 -21.51 25.82 13.02
N GLU A 58 -22.56 25.02 13.13
CA GLU A 58 -23.60 25.21 14.15
C GLU A 58 -23.06 25.01 15.56
N LEU A 59 -22.23 23.98 15.76
CA LEU A 59 -21.54 23.77 17.02
C LEU A 59 -20.54 24.91 17.32
N ALA A 60 -19.86 25.44 16.29
CA ALA A 60 -18.96 26.58 16.46
C ALA A 60 -19.73 27.84 16.87
N LEU A 61 -20.92 28.07 16.31
CA LEU A 61 -21.82 29.13 16.77
C LEU A 61 -22.24 28.92 18.22
N GLU A 62 -22.63 27.70 18.61
CA GLU A 62 -23.01 27.40 20.00
C GLU A 62 -21.88 27.65 21.01
N ILE A 63 -20.64 27.28 20.66
CA ILE A 63 -19.49 27.32 21.57
C ILE A 63 -18.86 28.72 21.63
N PHE A 64 -18.67 29.36 20.47
CA PHE A 64 -17.92 30.62 20.38
C PHE A 64 -18.81 31.87 20.50
N ASN A 65 -20.12 31.76 20.24
CA ASN A 65 -21.07 32.83 20.60
C ASN A 65 -21.38 32.72 22.08
N ALA A 66 -20.58 33.40 22.92
CA ALA A 66 -20.68 33.30 24.37
C ALA A 66 -20.56 34.67 25.05
N PHE A 67 -20.96 34.74 26.32
CA PHE A 67 -20.72 35.93 27.13
C PHE A 67 -19.24 36.06 27.52
N HIS A 68 -18.73 37.29 27.38
CA HIS A 68 -17.39 37.71 27.75
C HIS A 68 -17.48 38.85 28.75
N GLY A 69 -16.98 38.65 29.97
CA GLY A 69 -17.10 39.61 31.07
C GLY A 69 -16.33 40.93 30.86
N ASP A 70 -15.44 40.97 29.88
CA ASP A 70 -14.64 42.13 29.45
C ASP A 70 -15.29 42.94 28.32
N CYS A 71 -16.50 42.59 27.87
CA CYS A 71 -17.21 43.27 26.79
C CYS A 71 -18.34 44.16 27.33
N PHE A 72 -18.36 45.44 26.94
CA PHE A 72 -19.32 46.45 27.43
C PHE A 72 -20.48 46.73 26.46
N ASP A 73 -20.42 46.19 25.24
CA ASP A 73 -21.45 46.31 24.20
C ASP A 73 -21.46 45.06 23.30
N GLU A 74 -22.57 44.84 22.60
CA GLU A 74 -22.77 43.67 21.72
C GLU A 74 -21.78 43.65 20.54
N GLU A 75 -21.41 44.80 19.99
CA GLU A 75 -20.49 44.84 18.84
C GLU A 75 -19.05 44.48 19.26
N SER A 76 -18.64 44.87 20.47
CA SER A 76 -17.39 44.42 21.08
C SER A 76 -17.41 42.93 21.39
N ARG A 77 -18.55 42.39 21.86
CA ARG A 77 -18.73 40.95 22.07
C ARG A 77 -18.62 40.15 20.77
N PHE A 78 -19.33 40.57 19.71
CA PHE A 78 -19.28 39.92 18.40
C PHE A 78 -17.85 39.83 17.87
N ARG A 79 -17.11 40.95 17.91
CA ARG A 79 -15.69 41.00 17.49
C ARG A 79 -14.82 40.08 18.33
N LYS A 80 -15.01 40.03 19.65
CA LYS A 80 -14.25 39.15 20.55
C LYS A 80 -14.54 37.66 20.27
N CYS A 81 -15.80 37.29 20.10
CA CYS A 81 -16.21 35.93 19.74
C CYS A 81 -15.61 35.49 18.41
N ALA A 82 -15.70 36.35 17.38
CA ALA A 82 -15.15 36.08 16.05
C ALA A 82 -13.62 35.95 16.06
N GLU A 83 -12.92 36.81 16.81
CA GLU A 83 -11.48 36.72 17.01
C GLU A 83 -11.08 35.44 17.77
N THR A 84 -11.89 35.00 18.73
CA THR A 84 -11.65 33.75 19.46
C THR A 84 -11.81 32.54 18.55
N LEU A 85 -12.86 32.52 17.72
CA LEU A 85 -13.04 31.50 16.68
C LEU A 85 -11.87 31.52 15.69
N ARG A 86 -11.48 32.70 15.20
CA ARG A 86 -10.35 32.87 14.28
C ARG A 86 -9.09 32.22 14.84
N ARG A 87 -8.71 32.56 16.08
CA ARG A 87 -7.52 32.00 16.73
C ARG A 87 -7.58 30.48 16.86
N HIS A 88 -8.76 29.93 17.16
CA HIS A 88 -8.94 28.48 17.22
C HIS A 88 -8.78 27.81 15.86
N LEU A 89 -9.36 28.38 14.81
CA LEU A 89 -9.23 27.89 13.44
C LEU A 89 -7.80 28.03 12.90
N ASP A 90 -7.13 29.15 13.20
CA ASP A 90 -5.71 29.35 12.89
C ASP A 90 -4.86 28.27 13.59
N ALA A 91 -5.11 28.00 14.87
CA ALA A 91 -4.41 26.94 15.62
C ALA A 91 -4.68 25.53 15.07
N LEU A 92 -5.91 25.25 14.60
CA LEU A 92 -6.23 23.99 13.91
C LEU A 92 -5.47 23.87 12.58
N ASN A 93 -5.49 24.92 11.76
CA ASN A 93 -4.78 24.97 10.51
C ASN A 93 -3.26 24.84 10.73
N ASP A 94 -2.70 25.50 11.74
CA ASP A 94 -1.28 25.40 12.09
C ASP A 94 -0.88 23.99 12.51
N ARG A 95 -1.71 23.29 13.31
CA ARG A 95 -1.48 21.88 13.65
C ARG A 95 -1.40 21.00 12.41
N VAL A 96 -2.33 21.17 11.47
CA VAL A 96 -2.32 20.46 10.18
C VAL A 96 -1.09 20.82 9.36
N ARG A 97 -0.68 22.09 9.35
CA ARG A 97 0.54 22.52 8.66
C ARG A 97 1.78 21.82 9.21
N CYS A 98 1.92 21.77 10.54
CA CYS A 98 3.03 21.08 11.20
C CYS A 98 3.04 19.58 10.90
N GLU A 99 1.87 18.92 10.94
CA GLU A 99 1.72 17.50 10.61
C GLU A 99 2.14 17.20 9.16
N VAL A 100 1.58 17.94 8.19
CA VAL A 100 1.91 17.78 6.76
C VAL A 100 3.38 18.10 6.49
N GLN A 101 3.95 19.10 7.17
CA GLN A 101 5.38 19.40 7.06
C GLN A 101 6.24 18.24 7.57
N GLY A 102 5.83 17.56 8.64
CA GLY A 102 6.46 16.33 9.11
C GLY A 102 6.48 15.25 8.04
N TYR A 103 5.37 15.04 7.33
CA TYR A 103 5.30 14.08 6.22
C TYR A 103 6.16 14.48 5.03
N ILE A 104 6.26 15.77 4.70
CA ILE A 104 7.13 16.27 3.62
C ILE A 104 8.60 16.04 3.98
N ASN A 105 9.00 16.30 5.23
CA ASN A 105 10.38 16.05 5.67
C ASN A 105 10.71 14.55 5.53
N TYR A 106 9.80 13.69 5.98
CA TYR A 106 9.95 12.24 5.83
C TYR A 106 9.99 11.80 4.36
N ALA A 107 9.19 12.43 3.49
CA ALA A 107 9.22 12.18 2.05
C ALA A 107 10.57 12.57 1.42
N ILE A 108 11.18 13.67 1.86
CA ILE A 108 12.50 14.08 1.42
C ILE A 108 13.53 13.02 1.82
N ASP A 109 13.48 12.52 3.05
CA ASP A 109 14.39 11.46 3.52
C ASP A 109 14.26 10.19 2.68
N ASN A 110 13.03 9.76 2.37
CA ASN A 110 12.78 8.60 1.51
C ASN A 110 13.29 8.80 0.08
N VAL A 111 13.09 9.98 -0.50
CA VAL A 111 13.62 10.32 -1.83
C VAL A 111 15.16 10.27 -1.82
N LEU A 112 15.80 10.85 -0.80
CA LEU A 112 17.25 10.83 -0.65
C LEU A 112 17.78 9.39 -0.46
N ALA A 113 17.08 8.56 0.30
CA ALA A 113 17.41 7.16 0.49
C ALA A 113 17.31 6.37 -0.82
N GLY A 114 16.23 6.56 -1.58
CA GLY A 114 16.04 5.94 -2.89
C GLY A 114 17.15 6.30 -3.88
N VAL A 115 17.46 7.60 -4.02
CA VAL A 115 18.56 8.07 -4.87
C VAL A 115 19.91 7.50 -4.42
N ARG A 116 20.17 7.49 -3.10
CA ARG A 116 21.42 6.93 -2.56
C ARG A 116 21.56 5.46 -2.92
N TYR A 117 20.51 4.67 -2.70
CA TYR A 117 20.47 3.25 -3.02
C TYR A 117 20.70 3.01 -4.52
N GLU A 118 19.91 3.64 -5.37
CA GLU A 118 19.94 3.41 -6.82
C GLU A 118 21.28 3.85 -7.46
N ARG A 119 21.91 4.91 -6.94
CA ARG A 119 23.01 5.61 -7.63
C ARG A 119 24.37 5.45 -6.99
N VAL A 120 24.45 5.29 -5.66
CA VAL A 120 25.71 5.44 -4.92
C VAL A 120 26.05 4.20 -4.07
N GLN A 121 25.06 3.59 -3.42
CA GLN A 121 25.27 2.50 -2.46
C GLN A 121 25.89 1.27 -3.15
N GLY A 122 26.79 0.56 -2.44
CA GLY A 122 27.57 -0.53 -3.02
C GLY A 122 26.75 -1.78 -3.35
N ASP A 123 25.69 -2.03 -2.60
CA ASP A 123 24.68 -3.08 -2.72
C ASP A 123 23.44 -2.63 -3.52
N GLY A 124 23.48 -1.43 -4.11
CA GLY A 124 22.47 -0.95 -5.04
C GLY A 124 22.92 -1.07 -6.51
N PRO A 125 22.04 -0.77 -7.48
CA PRO A 125 22.30 -0.96 -8.90
C PRO A 125 23.37 -0.01 -9.48
N ARG A 126 23.68 1.11 -8.80
CA ARG A 126 24.69 2.11 -9.20
C ARG A 126 24.49 2.63 -10.63
N VAL A 127 23.25 2.95 -10.98
CA VAL A 127 22.88 3.48 -12.29
C VAL A 127 23.49 4.86 -12.47
N LYS A 128 24.40 5.04 -13.44
CA LYS A 128 25.11 6.33 -13.62
C LYS A 128 24.38 7.32 -14.54
N GLU A 129 23.56 6.81 -15.45
CA GLU A 129 22.89 7.61 -16.47
C GLU A 129 21.65 8.33 -15.92
N ILE A 130 21.48 9.61 -16.23
CA ILE A 130 20.24 10.34 -15.99
C ILE A 130 19.56 10.57 -17.34
N SER A 131 18.37 9.99 -17.51
CA SER A 131 17.57 10.10 -18.73
C SER A 131 16.08 9.96 -18.42
N GLU A 132 15.21 10.06 -19.42
CA GLU A 132 13.77 9.79 -19.25
C GLU A 132 13.51 8.35 -18.77
N LYS A 133 14.33 7.40 -19.24
CA LYS A 133 14.29 6.00 -18.78
C LYS A 133 14.83 5.84 -17.36
N HIS A 134 15.92 6.55 -17.03
CA HIS A 134 16.58 6.50 -15.73
C HIS A 134 16.45 7.85 -15.01
N SER A 135 15.22 8.22 -14.64
CA SER A 135 14.93 9.44 -13.88
C SER A 135 15.69 9.46 -12.55
N VAL A 136 16.06 10.65 -12.08
CA VAL A 136 16.68 10.83 -10.75
C VAL A 136 15.73 10.41 -9.64
N PHE A 137 14.45 10.75 -9.80
CA PHE A 137 13.43 10.41 -8.82
C PHE A 137 12.51 9.35 -9.39
N MET A 138 12.16 8.43 -8.51
CA MET A 138 11.18 7.41 -8.80
C MET A 138 9.84 8.03 -9.21
N VAL A 139 9.22 7.45 -10.23
CA VAL A 139 7.92 7.85 -10.75
C VAL A 139 6.85 7.09 -9.96
N TYR A 140 5.78 7.79 -9.58
CA TYR A 140 4.70 7.24 -8.75
C TYR A 140 3.35 7.26 -9.46
N PHE A 141 3.25 8.01 -10.56
CA PHE A 141 2.02 8.18 -11.31
C PHE A 141 2.34 8.22 -12.80
N THR A 142 1.56 7.51 -13.59
CA THR A 142 1.45 7.75 -15.04
C THR A 142 0.37 8.79 -15.27
N HIS A 143 0.65 9.78 -16.12
CA HIS A 143 -0.31 10.80 -16.50
C HIS A 143 -0.24 11.12 -17.99
N THR A 144 -1.36 11.53 -18.58
CA THR A 144 -1.44 11.97 -19.98
C THR A 144 -1.92 13.42 -20.07
N GLY A 145 -1.49 14.17 -21.09
CA GLY A 145 -2.04 15.50 -21.38
C GLY A 145 -1.59 16.62 -20.42
N THR A 146 -0.45 16.44 -19.74
CA THR A 146 0.16 17.44 -18.84
C THR A 146 1.29 18.23 -19.50
N GLN A 147 1.71 17.86 -20.71
CA GLN A 147 2.80 18.52 -21.41
C GLN A 147 2.48 20.01 -21.66
N GLY A 148 3.41 20.89 -21.26
CA GLY A 148 3.27 22.34 -21.43
C GLY A 148 2.34 23.03 -20.43
N LYS A 149 1.68 22.30 -19.52
CA LYS A 149 0.81 22.87 -18.49
C LYS A 149 1.60 23.27 -17.25
N SER A 150 1.18 24.37 -16.63
CA SER A 150 1.63 24.79 -15.30
C SER A 150 1.07 23.87 -14.20
N LEU A 151 1.69 23.90 -13.01
CA LEU A 151 1.19 23.15 -11.85
C LEU A 151 -0.25 23.52 -11.47
N THR A 152 -0.63 24.79 -11.62
CA THR A 152 -1.98 25.26 -11.33
C THR A 152 -3.00 24.69 -12.31
N GLU A 153 -2.66 24.60 -13.60
CA GLU A 153 -3.51 23.97 -14.60
C GLU A 153 -3.64 22.47 -14.37
N ILE A 154 -2.53 21.79 -14.05
CA ILE A 154 -2.53 20.36 -13.70
C ILE A 154 -3.39 20.09 -12.47
N GLU A 155 -3.28 20.91 -11.42
CA GLU A 155 -4.09 20.77 -10.22
C GLU A 155 -5.58 21.00 -10.51
N ALA A 156 -5.92 21.98 -11.35
CA ALA A 156 -7.30 22.20 -11.77
C ALA A 156 -7.87 20.98 -12.54
N ASP A 157 -7.06 20.37 -13.41
CA ASP A 157 -7.43 19.18 -14.18
C ASP A 157 -7.76 17.97 -13.29
N MET A 158 -7.14 17.85 -12.10
CA MET A 158 -7.41 16.76 -11.16
C MET A 158 -8.88 16.68 -10.72
N TYR A 159 -9.59 17.81 -10.73
CA TYR A 159 -11.01 17.89 -10.37
C TYR A 159 -11.95 17.75 -11.57
N THR A 160 -11.41 17.43 -12.74
CA THR A 160 -12.15 17.20 -13.98
C THR A 160 -11.99 15.75 -14.44
N LYS A 161 -12.58 15.41 -15.59
CA LYS A 161 -12.39 14.10 -16.22
C LYS A 161 -10.92 13.80 -16.56
N ALA A 162 -10.08 14.81 -16.74
CA ALA A 162 -8.64 14.62 -16.94
C ALA A 162 -7.96 13.99 -15.72
N GLY A 163 -8.49 14.21 -14.51
CA GLY A 163 -8.03 13.61 -13.26
C GLY A 163 -8.04 12.07 -13.28
N GLU A 164 -8.95 11.46 -14.04
CA GLU A 164 -9.05 9.99 -14.18
C GLU A 164 -7.82 9.37 -14.85
N PHE A 165 -7.00 10.17 -15.54
CA PHE A 165 -5.77 9.71 -16.21
C PHE A 165 -4.51 9.86 -15.36
N PHE A 166 -4.63 10.25 -14.09
CA PHE A 166 -3.54 10.20 -13.12
C PHE A 166 -3.56 8.85 -12.41
N MET A 167 -2.83 7.90 -12.97
CA MET A 167 -2.86 6.51 -12.56
C MET A 167 -1.68 6.20 -11.64
N ALA A 168 -1.98 5.80 -10.40
CA ALA A 168 -0.95 5.46 -9.43
C ALA A 168 -0.20 4.18 -9.84
N HIS A 169 1.11 4.18 -9.63
CA HIS A 169 1.96 3.00 -9.80
C HIS A 169 1.81 2.03 -8.64
N ASN A 170 2.02 0.74 -8.91
CA ASN A 170 2.07 -0.28 -7.86
C ASN A 170 3.50 -0.40 -7.30
N GLY A 171 3.68 -1.20 -6.26
CA GLY A 171 4.98 -1.41 -5.65
C GLY A 171 4.83 -2.07 -4.29
N TRP A 172 5.84 -1.87 -3.44
CA TRP A 172 5.83 -2.36 -2.06
C TRP A 172 6.36 -1.30 -1.09
N VAL A 173 5.97 -1.40 0.17
CA VAL A 173 6.34 -0.45 1.23
C VAL A 173 7.20 -1.15 2.26
N MET A 174 8.38 -0.61 2.53
CA MET A 174 9.33 -1.20 3.49
C MET A 174 8.75 -1.21 4.91
N GLY A 175 8.78 -2.36 5.57
CA GLY A 175 8.26 -2.51 6.94
C GLY A 175 6.74 -2.39 7.07
N TYR A 176 6.00 -2.45 5.96
CA TYR A 176 4.54 -2.45 5.99
C TYR A 176 4.03 -3.73 6.64
N SER A 177 3.30 -3.59 7.74
CA SER A 177 2.97 -4.71 8.62
C SER A 177 1.69 -5.44 8.25
N ASP A 178 0.78 -4.81 7.49
CA ASP A 178 -0.53 -5.38 7.20
C ASP A 178 -0.75 -5.60 5.69
N PRO A 179 -0.46 -6.81 5.17
CA PRO A 179 -0.68 -7.12 3.76
C PRO A 179 -2.16 -7.04 3.34
N LEU A 180 -3.10 -7.06 4.29
CA LEU A 180 -4.53 -6.97 3.98
C LEU A 180 -4.99 -5.55 3.68
N ARG A 181 -4.15 -4.55 3.96
CA ARG A 181 -4.48 -3.16 3.74
C ARG A 181 -3.83 -2.64 2.46
N ASP A 182 -4.66 -2.15 1.55
CA ASP A 182 -4.15 -1.51 0.36
C ASP A 182 -3.54 -0.14 0.72
N PHE A 183 -2.25 0.03 0.42
CA PHE A 183 -1.52 1.29 0.63
C PHE A 183 -2.04 2.45 -0.26
N ALA A 184 -2.77 2.14 -1.34
CA ALA A 184 -3.40 3.13 -2.20
C ALA A 184 -4.82 3.52 -1.78
N GLU A 185 -5.44 2.79 -0.85
CA GLU A 185 -6.68 3.21 -0.23
C GLU A 185 -6.45 4.35 0.78
N GLU A 186 -7.56 4.91 1.27
CA GLU A 186 -7.53 5.92 2.32
C GLU A 186 -6.86 5.36 3.59
N GLN A 187 -5.75 6.00 3.98
CA GLN A 187 -5.02 5.68 5.20
C GLN A 187 -5.65 6.41 6.40
N PRO A 188 -5.52 5.93 7.65
CA PRO A 188 -6.11 6.61 8.80
C PRO A 188 -5.38 7.94 9.00
N GLY A 189 -6.13 9.02 9.15
CA GLY A 189 -5.56 10.36 9.24
C GLY A 189 -5.01 10.84 7.90
N ARG A 190 -3.89 11.59 7.93
CA ARG A 190 -3.31 12.25 6.74
C ARG A 190 -2.03 11.57 6.23
N ALA A 191 -1.61 10.47 6.85
CA ALA A 191 -0.35 9.77 6.58
C ALA A 191 -0.43 8.88 5.32
N ASN A 192 -0.59 9.48 4.15
CA ASN A 192 -0.66 8.77 2.88
C ASN A 192 0.73 8.28 2.41
N VAL A 193 0.82 7.03 1.94
CA VAL A 193 2.06 6.38 1.47
C VAL A 193 2.70 7.12 0.29
N TYR A 194 1.90 7.55 -0.69
CA TYR A 194 2.38 8.30 -1.85
C TYR A 194 2.87 9.70 -1.46
N LEU A 195 2.17 10.37 -0.55
CA LEU A 195 2.59 11.68 -0.02
C LEU A 195 3.94 11.59 0.70
N LYS A 196 4.09 10.57 1.54
CA LYS A 196 5.31 10.28 2.31
C LYS A 196 6.43 9.64 1.47
N ARG A 197 6.20 9.34 0.20
CA ARG A 197 7.17 8.66 -0.70
C ARG A 197 7.71 7.35 -0.12
N GLU A 198 6.85 6.61 0.58
CA GLU A 198 7.19 5.33 1.23
C GLU A 198 7.18 4.14 0.28
N LEU A 199 6.43 4.25 -0.81
CA LEU A 199 6.29 3.20 -1.82
C LEU A 199 7.56 3.10 -2.64
N ILE A 200 8.17 1.91 -2.70
CA ILE A 200 9.13 1.53 -3.73
C ILE A 200 8.31 1.15 -4.96
N SER A 201 8.19 2.10 -5.88
CA SER A 201 7.28 2.10 -7.02
C SER A 201 7.88 1.36 -8.22
N TRP A 202 7.05 0.54 -8.87
CA TRP A 202 7.35 -0.09 -10.15
C TRP A 202 6.85 0.82 -11.27
N GLY A 203 7.78 1.60 -11.85
CA GLY A 203 7.46 2.63 -12.84
C GLY A 203 6.93 2.12 -14.18
N ASP A 204 7.02 0.81 -14.41
CA ASP A 204 6.51 0.10 -15.58
C ASP A 204 5.06 -0.37 -15.43
N SER A 205 4.48 -0.25 -14.23
CA SER A 205 3.22 -0.88 -13.86
C SER A 205 2.25 0.10 -13.19
N VAL A 206 0.99 0.09 -13.64
CA VAL A 206 -0.11 0.84 -13.00
C VAL A 206 -0.87 -0.08 -12.05
N LYS A 207 -1.19 0.42 -10.85
CA LYS A 207 -2.00 -0.31 -9.88
C LYS A 207 -3.47 -0.35 -10.30
N LEU A 208 -4.05 -1.54 -10.32
CA LEU A 208 -5.45 -1.75 -10.68
C LEU A 208 -6.37 -1.57 -9.46
N ARG A 209 -7.31 -0.61 -9.55
CA ARG A 209 -8.28 -0.34 -8.48
C ARG A 209 -9.56 -1.16 -8.69
N PHE A 210 -9.64 -2.33 -8.08
CA PHE A 210 -10.86 -3.17 -8.13
C PHE A 210 -12.03 -2.58 -7.33
N GLY A 211 -11.75 -1.91 -6.21
CA GLY A 211 -12.78 -1.49 -5.26
C GLY A 211 -13.28 -2.66 -4.39
N ARG A 212 -14.40 -2.46 -3.71
CA ARG A 212 -14.97 -3.44 -2.76
C ARG A 212 -15.88 -4.46 -3.44
N ARG A 213 -16.38 -4.13 -4.63
CA ARG A 213 -17.34 -4.96 -5.39
C ARG A 213 -17.20 -4.71 -6.90
N PRO A 214 -17.71 -5.62 -7.75
CA PRO A 214 -17.63 -5.48 -9.20
C PRO A 214 -18.18 -4.16 -9.75
N GLU A 215 -19.18 -3.57 -9.11
CA GLU A 215 -19.80 -2.32 -9.54
C GLU A 215 -18.86 -1.11 -9.39
N ASP A 216 -17.85 -1.18 -8.52
CA ASP A 216 -16.94 -0.06 -8.29
C ASP A 216 -15.97 0.15 -9.48
N SER A 217 -15.71 -0.92 -10.27
CA SER A 217 -14.82 -0.93 -11.44
C SER A 217 -15.23 -2.02 -12.46
N SER A 218 -16.47 -1.99 -12.96
CA SER A 218 -17.08 -3.13 -13.69
C SER A 218 -16.29 -3.64 -14.88
N TYR A 219 -15.72 -2.73 -15.69
CA TYR A 219 -14.86 -3.13 -16.81
C TYR A 219 -13.65 -3.95 -16.36
N LEU A 220 -12.97 -3.50 -15.30
CA LEU A 220 -11.77 -4.17 -14.78
C LEU A 220 -12.11 -5.59 -14.28
N TRP A 221 -13.19 -5.73 -13.50
CA TRP A 221 -13.63 -7.04 -13.02
C TRP A 221 -13.99 -7.99 -14.15
N GLN A 222 -14.74 -7.52 -15.15
CA GLN A 222 -15.07 -8.32 -16.32
C GLN A 222 -13.82 -8.73 -17.09
N HIS A 223 -12.95 -7.77 -17.41
CA HIS A 223 -11.73 -8.01 -18.16
C HIS A 223 -10.82 -9.04 -17.47
N MET A 224 -10.62 -8.90 -16.16
CA MET A 224 -9.80 -9.83 -15.39
C MET A 224 -10.46 -11.20 -15.23
N THR A 225 -11.80 -11.26 -15.19
CA THR A 225 -12.54 -12.54 -15.21
C THR A 225 -12.30 -13.28 -16.51
N GLU A 226 -12.44 -12.61 -17.65
CA GLU A 226 -12.19 -13.19 -18.97
C GLU A 226 -10.74 -13.64 -19.11
N TYR A 227 -9.79 -12.85 -18.59
CA TYR A 227 -8.38 -13.20 -18.51
C TYR A 227 -8.14 -14.50 -17.73
N VAL A 228 -8.57 -14.59 -16.46
CA VAL A 228 -8.31 -15.78 -15.64
C VAL A 228 -9.04 -17.02 -16.13
N GLN A 229 -10.24 -16.86 -16.70
CA GLN A 229 -10.96 -17.96 -17.34
C GLN A 229 -10.23 -18.47 -18.58
N THR A 230 -9.67 -17.57 -19.39
CA THR A 230 -8.90 -17.95 -20.57
C THR A 230 -7.62 -18.68 -20.18
N THR A 231 -6.90 -18.19 -19.17
CA THR A 231 -5.74 -18.87 -18.59
C THR A 231 -6.12 -20.27 -18.12
N ALA A 232 -7.22 -20.42 -17.38
CA ALA A 232 -7.67 -21.72 -16.86
C ALA A 232 -8.13 -22.71 -17.94
N ARG A 233 -8.49 -22.26 -19.16
CA ARG A 233 -8.78 -23.17 -20.29
C ARG A 233 -7.52 -23.79 -20.88
N ILE A 234 -6.39 -23.11 -20.75
CA ILE A 234 -5.14 -23.44 -21.44
C ILE A 234 -4.17 -24.17 -20.51
N PHE A 235 -4.10 -23.74 -19.24
CA PHE A 235 -3.09 -24.19 -18.29
C PHE A 235 -3.69 -25.02 -17.16
N ASP A 236 -2.92 -26.00 -16.68
CA ASP A 236 -3.28 -26.86 -15.55
C ASP A 236 -3.25 -26.12 -14.20
N GLY A 237 -2.59 -24.95 -14.15
CA GLY A 237 -2.41 -24.20 -12.93
C GLY A 237 -1.98 -22.75 -13.14
N VAL A 238 -1.95 -22.00 -12.04
CA VAL A 238 -1.54 -20.59 -12.01
C VAL A 238 -0.54 -20.34 -10.88
N ARG A 239 0.44 -19.46 -11.14
CA ARG A 239 1.34 -18.89 -10.12
C ARG A 239 0.86 -17.49 -9.78
N LEU A 240 0.49 -17.27 -8.53
CA LEU A 240 0.11 -15.96 -7.99
C LEU A 240 1.36 -15.23 -7.52
N ASP A 241 1.73 -14.21 -8.30
CA ASP A 241 2.81 -13.29 -7.97
C ASP A 241 2.37 -12.32 -6.87
N ASN A 242 3.26 -12.05 -5.91
CA ASN A 242 3.01 -11.09 -4.82
C ASN A 242 1.61 -11.23 -4.18
N CYS A 243 1.17 -12.46 -3.92
CA CYS A 243 -0.23 -12.79 -3.57
C CYS A 243 -0.72 -12.02 -2.33
N HIS A 244 0.19 -11.72 -1.40
CA HIS A 244 -0.08 -10.98 -0.17
C HIS A 244 -0.48 -9.51 -0.42
N SER A 245 -0.20 -8.94 -1.59
CA SER A 245 -0.58 -7.56 -1.94
C SER A 245 -1.88 -7.47 -2.74
N THR A 246 -2.53 -8.61 -3.01
CA THR A 246 -3.82 -8.66 -3.70
C THR A 246 -4.95 -8.71 -2.67
N PRO A 247 -5.95 -7.81 -2.73
CA PRO A 247 -7.10 -7.87 -1.84
C PRO A 247 -7.80 -9.23 -1.90
N LEU A 248 -8.05 -9.82 -0.74
CA LEU A 248 -8.46 -11.21 -0.63
C LEU A 248 -9.77 -11.50 -1.38
N HIS A 249 -10.76 -10.60 -1.32
CA HIS A 249 -12.03 -10.75 -2.03
C HIS A 249 -11.89 -10.74 -3.55
N VAL A 250 -10.90 -10.02 -4.09
CA VAL A 250 -10.60 -10.00 -5.52
C VAL A 250 -9.98 -11.32 -5.94
N ALA A 251 -8.96 -11.77 -5.21
CA ALA A 251 -8.28 -13.03 -5.50
C ALA A 251 -9.24 -14.23 -5.40
N GLU A 252 -10.09 -14.28 -4.37
CA GLU A 252 -11.13 -15.32 -4.21
C GLU A 252 -12.05 -15.37 -5.42
N TYR A 253 -12.64 -14.23 -5.80
CA TYR A 253 -13.57 -14.17 -6.92
C TYR A 253 -12.94 -14.64 -8.24
N LEU A 254 -11.71 -14.18 -8.53
CA LEU A 254 -11.02 -14.52 -9.77
C LEU A 254 -10.57 -15.98 -9.80
N LEU A 255 -10.09 -16.54 -8.69
CA LEU A 255 -9.76 -17.96 -8.59
C LEU A 255 -11.00 -18.84 -8.70
N ASP A 256 -12.12 -18.45 -8.10
CA ASP A 256 -13.38 -19.17 -8.24
C ASP A 256 -13.89 -19.15 -9.68
N ALA A 257 -13.73 -18.02 -10.37
CA ALA A 257 -14.04 -17.92 -11.80
C ALA A 257 -13.15 -18.84 -12.64
N ALA A 258 -11.86 -18.95 -12.30
CA ALA A 258 -10.91 -19.86 -12.95
C ALA A 258 -11.26 -21.34 -12.66
N ARG A 259 -11.61 -21.69 -11.41
CA ARG A 259 -11.97 -23.07 -11.01
C ARG A 259 -13.28 -23.56 -11.62
N LYS A 260 -14.22 -22.66 -11.92
CA LYS A 260 -15.41 -23.01 -12.71
C LYS A 260 -15.07 -23.52 -14.11
N ILE A 261 -13.93 -23.08 -14.65
CA ILE A 261 -13.42 -23.53 -15.95
C ILE A 261 -12.57 -24.79 -15.79
N ASN A 262 -11.67 -24.81 -14.80
CA ASN A 262 -10.83 -25.96 -14.48
C ASN A 262 -10.97 -26.33 -12.99
N PRO A 263 -11.84 -27.31 -12.65
CA PRO A 263 -12.05 -27.73 -11.26
C PRO A 263 -10.80 -28.25 -10.55
N GLU A 264 -9.82 -28.76 -11.30
CA GLU A 264 -8.55 -29.33 -10.79
C GLU A 264 -7.40 -28.31 -10.86
N LEU A 265 -7.70 -27.01 -11.00
CA LEU A 265 -6.70 -25.95 -11.15
C LEU A 265 -5.68 -25.96 -10.00
N TYR A 266 -4.42 -26.23 -10.33
CA TYR A 266 -3.31 -26.16 -9.39
C TYR A 266 -2.92 -24.71 -9.13
N VAL A 267 -2.97 -24.26 -7.87
CA VAL A 267 -2.66 -22.87 -7.51
C VAL A 267 -1.40 -22.82 -6.67
N VAL A 268 -0.41 -22.09 -7.15
CA VAL A 268 0.84 -21.82 -6.44
C VAL A 268 0.90 -20.34 -6.09
N ALA A 269 1.33 -19.98 -4.88
CA ALA A 269 1.45 -18.58 -4.50
C ALA A 269 2.83 -18.23 -3.96
N GLU A 270 3.36 -17.11 -4.42
CA GLU A 270 4.40 -16.37 -3.71
C GLU A 270 3.74 -15.58 -2.57
N LEU A 271 3.83 -16.15 -1.38
CA LEU A 271 3.21 -15.62 -0.18
C LEU A 271 4.25 -15.57 0.94
N PHE A 272 4.69 -14.34 1.23
CA PHE A 272 5.64 -14.02 2.28
C PHE A 272 4.97 -13.06 3.26
N THR A 273 4.14 -13.59 4.16
CA THR A 273 3.67 -12.79 5.29
C THR A 273 4.60 -12.97 6.49
N ASN A 274 4.60 -12.00 7.40
CA ASN A 274 5.37 -12.08 8.65
C ASN A 274 4.68 -12.97 9.71
N SER A 275 3.71 -13.81 9.33
CA SER A 275 2.90 -14.59 10.26
C SER A 275 2.31 -15.84 9.61
N ASP A 276 2.69 -17.02 10.10
CA ASP A 276 2.10 -18.31 9.69
C ASP A 276 0.55 -18.30 9.78
N TYR A 277 -0.03 -17.54 10.71
CA TYR A 277 -1.48 -17.38 10.80
C TYR A 277 -2.07 -16.68 9.57
N THR A 278 -1.43 -15.60 9.11
CA THR A 278 -1.90 -14.83 7.95
C THR A 278 -1.73 -15.66 6.67
N ASP A 279 -0.61 -16.37 6.53
CA ASP A 279 -0.42 -17.34 5.45
C ASP A 279 -1.58 -18.35 5.40
N ASN A 280 -1.96 -18.93 6.54
CA ASN A 280 -3.07 -19.88 6.62
C ASN A 280 -4.42 -19.27 6.23
N VAL A 281 -4.67 -17.99 6.54
CA VAL A 281 -5.90 -17.31 6.11
C VAL A 281 -5.97 -17.26 4.58
N PHE A 282 -4.89 -16.83 3.92
CA PHE A 282 -4.82 -16.78 2.46
C PHE A 282 -4.94 -18.18 1.85
N VAL A 283 -4.18 -19.16 2.34
CA VAL A 283 -4.21 -20.54 1.82
C VAL A 283 -5.63 -21.12 1.89
N ASN A 284 -6.28 -21.03 3.04
CA ASN A 284 -7.60 -21.61 3.24
C ASN A 284 -8.69 -20.91 2.43
N ARG A 285 -8.66 -19.56 2.38
CA ARG A 285 -9.68 -18.78 1.67
C ARG A 285 -9.53 -18.85 0.17
N LEU A 286 -8.29 -18.78 -0.33
CA LEU A 286 -8.02 -18.83 -1.76
C LEU A 286 -7.94 -20.25 -2.30
N GLY A 287 -7.87 -21.28 -1.44
CA GLY A 287 -7.65 -22.67 -1.87
C GLY A 287 -6.30 -22.85 -2.55
N ILE A 288 -5.25 -22.18 -2.04
CA ILE A 288 -3.90 -22.30 -2.60
C ILE A 288 -3.41 -23.73 -2.38
N THR A 289 -2.95 -24.38 -3.45
CA THR A 289 -2.44 -25.75 -3.37
C THR A 289 -1.03 -25.80 -2.80
N SER A 290 -0.16 -24.88 -3.23
CA SER A 290 1.23 -24.86 -2.78
C SER A 290 1.77 -23.44 -2.54
N LEU A 291 2.55 -23.28 -1.48
CA LEU A 291 3.31 -22.06 -1.22
C LEU A 291 4.73 -22.18 -1.77
N ILE A 292 5.19 -21.14 -2.47
CA ILE A 292 6.57 -21.05 -2.94
C ILE A 292 7.51 -20.90 -1.75
N ARG A 293 8.58 -21.68 -1.75
CA ARG A 293 9.68 -21.63 -0.79
C ARG A 293 10.98 -21.63 -1.56
N GLU A 294 11.94 -20.84 -1.11
CA GLU A 294 13.19 -20.61 -1.85
C GLU A 294 14.38 -21.12 -1.06
N ALA A 295 15.15 -22.06 -1.60
CA ALA A 295 16.37 -22.55 -0.97
C ALA A 295 17.41 -21.43 -0.86
N LEU A 296 17.49 -20.56 -1.87
CA LEU A 296 18.47 -19.48 -1.88
C LEU A 296 18.21 -18.41 -0.80
N SER A 297 17.05 -18.42 -0.14
CA SER A 297 16.77 -17.56 1.02
C SER A 297 17.60 -17.93 2.27
N ALA A 298 18.08 -19.18 2.37
CA ALA A 298 18.95 -19.60 3.46
C ALA A 298 20.33 -18.90 3.38
N TRP A 299 20.69 -18.22 4.47
CA TRP A 299 21.95 -17.47 4.58
C TRP A 299 23.15 -18.34 4.98
N ASP A 300 22.91 -19.55 5.48
CA ASP A 300 23.94 -20.54 5.79
C ASP A 300 23.40 -21.98 5.62
N SER A 301 24.29 -22.97 5.83
CA SER A 301 23.93 -24.39 5.72
C SER A 301 22.97 -24.87 6.79
N HIS A 302 22.95 -24.23 7.96
CA HIS A 302 22.04 -24.58 9.05
C HIS A 302 20.60 -24.19 8.69
N GLU A 303 20.39 -22.99 8.15
CA GLU A 303 19.08 -22.55 7.66
C GLU A 303 18.61 -23.37 6.47
N GLN A 304 19.51 -23.72 5.54
CA GLN A 304 19.16 -24.63 4.45
C GLN A 304 18.66 -25.96 5.01
N GLY A 305 19.37 -26.52 5.99
CA GLY A 305 18.94 -27.73 6.71
C GLY A 305 17.58 -27.57 7.39
N ARG A 306 17.32 -26.42 8.03
CA ARG A 306 16.03 -26.11 8.67
C ARG A 306 14.88 -26.07 7.65
N LEU A 307 15.09 -25.48 6.48
CA LEU A 307 14.10 -25.45 5.39
C LEU A 307 13.81 -26.86 4.87
N VAL A 308 14.85 -27.62 4.55
CA VAL A 308 14.71 -29.02 4.09
C VAL A 308 14.03 -29.88 5.13
N TYR A 309 14.35 -29.71 6.42
CA TYR A 309 13.69 -30.42 7.51
C TYR A 309 12.20 -30.08 7.62
N ARG A 310 11.84 -28.79 7.55
CA ARG A 310 10.44 -28.34 7.63
C ARG A 310 9.56 -28.95 6.53
N TYR A 311 10.12 -29.15 5.34
CA TYR A 311 9.42 -29.72 4.19
C TYR A 311 9.83 -31.18 3.88
N GLY A 312 10.58 -31.82 4.79
CA GLY A 312 11.11 -33.17 4.65
C GLY A 312 10.14 -34.28 5.03
N GLY A 313 8.98 -33.92 5.59
CA GLY A 313 7.93 -34.87 6.00
C GLY A 313 8.02 -35.30 7.46
N VAL A 314 7.51 -36.49 7.76
CA VAL A 314 7.43 -37.03 9.13
C VAL A 314 8.78 -37.65 9.53
N PRO A 315 9.28 -37.43 10.76
CA PRO A 315 10.50 -38.04 11.24
C PRO A 315 10.50 -39.58 11.15
N VAL A 316 11.67 -40.16 10.88
CA VAL A 316 11.86 -41.62 10.90
C VAL A 316 11.53 -42.16 12.30
N GLY A 317 10.63 -43.16 12.36
CA GLY A 317 10.14 -43.70 13.63
C GLY A 317 9.05 -42.86 14.30
N GLY A 318 8.48 -41.86 13.61
CA GLY A 318 7.34 -41.09 14.10
C GLY A 318 6.09 -41.94 14.35
N PHE A 319 5.26 -41.52 15.30
CA PHE A 319 3.98 -42.16 15.58
C PHE A 319 3.03 -42.05 14.38
N GLN A 320 2.32 -43.13 14.08
CA GLN A 320 1.32 -43.13 13.02
C GLN A 320 0.13 -42.25 13.42
N ALA A 321 -0.37 -41.47 12.46
CA ALA A 321 -1.59 -40.70 12.65
C ALA A 321 -2.77 -41.64 12.89
N ASN A 322 -3.65 -41.29 13.83
CA ASN A 322 -4.87 -42.05 14.09
C ASN A 322 -5.79 -41.98 12.87
N SER A 323 -6.15 -43.14 12.30
CA SER A 323 -7.01 -43.25 11.11
C SER A 323 -8.42 -42.69 11.31
N SER A 324 -8.89 -42.56 12.55
CA SER A 324 -10.18 -41.92 12.87
C SER A 324 -10.12 -40.39 12.83
N ARG A 325 -8.96 -39.79 12.57
CA ARG A 325 -8.80 -38.32 12.46
C ARG A 325 -8.96 -37.91 10.99
N HIS A 326 -10.19 -37.63 10.57
CA HIS A 326 -10.52 -37.34 9.18
C HIS A 326 -9.98 -35.98 8.66
N GLU A 327 -9.96 -34.95 9.50
CA GLU A 327 -9.60 -33.57 9.08
C GLU A 327 -8.64 -32.93 10.10
N ALA A 328 -7.36 -33.31 10.01
CA ALA A 328 -6.30 -32.69 10.79
C ALA A 328 -5.79 -31.42 10.10
N THR A 329 -5.53 -30.37 10.87
CA THR A 329 -4.73 -29.25 10.38
C THR A 329 -3.32 -29.74 10.01
N SER A 330 -2.80 -29.20 8.91
CA SER A 330 -1.44 -29.49 8.43
C SER A 330 -0.79 -28.21 7.94
N VAL A 331 0.54 -28.22 7.83
CA VAL A 331 1.28 -27.13 7.19
C VAL A 331 0.91 -27.10 5.71
N ALA A 332 0.66 -25.90 5.17
CA ALA A 332 0.40 -25.73 3.75
C ALA A 332 1.50 -26.41 2.92
N HIS A 333 1.09 -27.13 1.87
CA HIS A 333 2.01 -27.83 1.00
C HIS A 333 2.98 -26.84 0.36
N ALA A 334 4.23 -27.26 0.15
CA ALA A 334 5.30 -26.42 -0.38
C ALA A 334 5.61 -26.78 -1.83
N LEU A 335 5.92 -25.75 -2.63
CA LEU A 335 6.71 -25.87 -3.84
C LEU A 335 8.10 -25.30 -3.50
N PHE A 336 9.07 -26.17 -3.28
CA PHE A 336 10.41 -25.80 -2.86
C PHE A 336 11.32 -25.65 -4.06
N LEU A 337 11.72 -24.41 -4.36
CA LEU A 337 12.60 -24.10 -5.48
C LEU A 337 14.05 -23.98 -5.02
N ASP A 338 14.96 -24.59 -5.77
CA ASP A 338 16.40 -24.37 -5.59
C ASP A 338 16.80 -22.94 -5.99
N LEU A 339 16.20 -22.43 -7.07
CA LEU A 339 16.34 -21.08 -7.57
C LEU A 339 15.01 -20.59 -8.14
N THR A 340 14.54 -19.43 -7.67
CA THR A 340 13.45 -18.70 -8.32
C THR A 340 14.00 -17.72 -9.36
N HIS A 341 13.12 -17.22 -10.23
CA HIS A 341 13.51 -16.28 -11.27
C HIS A 341 13.96 -14.91 -10.73
N ASP A 342 13.55 -14.53 -9.52
CA ASP A 342 13.96 -13.28 -8.85
C ASP A 342 15.24 -13.42 -8.02
N ASN A 343 15.69 -14.65 -7.79
CA ASN A 343 16.88 -14.90 -6.98
C ASN A 343 18.17 -14.47 -7.71
N PRO A 344 19.16 -13.91 -6.99
CA PRO A 344 20.47 -13.64 -7.58
C PRO A 344 21.18 -14.94 -7.98
N SER A 345 22.27 -14.83 -8.74
CA SER A 345 23.06 -16.00 -9.12
C SER A 345 23.53 -16.78 -7.89
N PRO A 346 23.30 -18.10 -7.81
CA PRO A 346 23.85 -18.95 -6.75
C PRO A 346 25.38 -18.90 -6.71
N VAL A 347 26.02 -18.71 -7.87
CA VAL A 347 27.47 -18.62 -7.99
C VAL A 347 28.00 -17.36 -7.32
N GLU A 348 27.29 -16.23 -7.50
CA GLU A 348 27.66 -14.94 -6.90
C GLU A 348 27.32 -14.90 -5.41
N LYS A 349 26.16 -15.42 -5.02
CA LYS A 349 25.70 -15.40 -3.63
C LYS A 349 26.41 -16.42 -2.74
N ARG A 350 26.77 -17.57 -3.31
CA ARG A 350 27.41 -18.69 -2.62
C ARG A 350 28.67 -19.13 -3.37
N SER A 351 28.56 -20.16 -4.21
CA SER A 351 29.66 -20.73 -4.96
C SER A 351 29.14 -21.64 -6.07
N VAL A 352 29.94 -21.84 -7.12
CA VAL A 352 29.65 -22.82 -8.19
C VAL A 352 29.50 -24.26 -7.65
N TYR A 353 30.16 -24.57 -6.53
CA TYR A 353 30.08 -25.89 -5.89
C TYR A 353 28.76 -26.12 -5.14
N ASP A 354 27.94 -25.08 -4.93
CA ASP A 354 26.69 -25.18 -4.18
C ASP A 354 25.51 -25.68 -5.03
N LEU A 355 25.57 -25.52 -6.35
CA LEU A 355 24.47 -25.83 -7.28
C LEU A 355 23.98 -27.29 -7.13
N LEU A 356 24.90 -28.25 -7.23
CA LEU A 356 24.57 -29.66 -7.11
C LEU A 356 24.04 -30.06 -5.71
N PRO A 357 24.74 -29.77 -4.59
CA PRO A 357 24.26 -30.16 -3.27
C PRO A 357 22.96 -29.47 -2.88
N SER A 358 22.75 -28.19 -3.25
CA SER A 358 21.50 -27.48 -2.96
C SER A 358 20.31 -28.07 -3.72
N ALA A 359 20.44 -28.31 -5.03
CA ALA A 359 19.38 -29.00 -5.79
C ALA A 359 19.10 -30.42 -5.28
N ALA A 360 20.15 -31.16 -4.87
CA ALA A 360 19.96 -32.48 -4.28
C ALA A 360 19.18 -32.42 -2.97
N LEU A 361 19.49 -31.46 -2.08
CA LEU A 361 18.77 -31.24 -0.83
C LEU A 361 17.30 -30.88 -1.06
N VAL A 362 17.03 -29.99 -2.01
CA VAL A 362 15.67 -29.61 -2.41
C VAL A 362 14.91 -30.82 -2.96
N SER A 363 15.54 -31.60 -3.85
CA SER A 363 14.96 -32.81 -4.46
C SER A 363 14.67 -33.93 -3.47
N MET A 364 15.39 -33.97 -2.34
CA MET A 364 15.15 -34.94 -1.26
C MET A 364 14.03 -34.52 -0.29
N ALA A 365 13.53 -33.28 -0.38
CA ALA A 365 12.41 -32.85 0.44
C ALA A 365 11.12 -33.57 0.01
N CYS A 366 10.20 -33.79 0.96
CA CYS A 366 8.93 -34.48 0.71
C CYS A 366 7.84 -33.46 0.33
N CYS A 367 8.08 -32.73 -0.76
CA CYS A 367 7.18 -31.70 -1.30
C CYS A 367 7.38 -31.56 -2.82
N ALA A 368 6.58 -30.72 -3.47
CA ALA A 368 6.85 -30.39 -4.86
C ALA A 368 8.16 -29.59 -4.98
N THR A 369 8.91 -29.79 -6.05
CA THR A 369 10.16 -29.09 -6.31
C THR A 369 10.11 -28.36 -7.65
N GLY A 370 10.94 -27.34 -7.80
CA GLY A 370 11.06 -26.59 -9.05
C GLY A 370 12.42 -25.92 -9.18
N SER A 371 12.78 -25.56 -10.40
CA SER A 371 13.99 -24.80 -10.70
C SER A 371 13.73 -23.80 -11.81
N ASN A 372 14.37 -22.64 -11.74
CA ASN A 372 14.37 -21.70 -12.84
C ASN A 372 15.38 -22.11 -13.91
N ARG A 373 15.01 -21.98 -15.19
CA ARG A 373 15.91 -22.25 -16.31
C ARG A 373 17.18 -21.41 -16.17
N GLY A 374 18.32 -22.05 -16.35
CA GLY A 374 19.64 -21.47 -16.13
C GLY A 374 20.36 -22.02 -14.90
N TYR A 375 19.64 -22.57 -13.91
CA TYR A 375 20.27 -23.19 -12.75
C TYR A 375 21.04 -24.45 -13.13
N ASP A 376 20.36 -25.43 -13.74
CA ASP A 376 20.97 -26.68 -14.22
C ASP A 376 21.98 -26.44 -15.35
N GLU A 377 21.77 -25.41 -16.16
CA GLU A 377 22.71 -24.99 -17.22
C GLU A 377 23.92 -24.19 -16.71
N LEU A 378 24.06 -24.01 -15.38
CA LEU A 378 25.18 -23.33 -14.74
C LEU A 378 25.37 -21.88 -15.23
N VAL A 379 24.28 -21.18 -15.52
CA VAL A 379 24.33 -19.76 -15.89
C VAL A 379 24.90 -18.98 -14.71
N PRO A 380 26.06 -18.31 -14.87
CA PRO A 380 26.82 -17.80 -13.74
C PRO A 380 26.32 -16.45 -13.22
N HIS A 381 25.40 -15.79 -13.92
CA HIS A 381 24.89 -14.46 -13.62
C HIS A 381 23.36 -14.48 -13.54
N HIS A 382 22.79 -13.55 -12.78
CA HIS A 382 21.35 -13.38 -12.73
C HIS A 382 20.81 -12.86 -14.08
N VAL A 383 19.76 -13.49 -14.59
CA VAL A 383 19.08 -13.06 -15.83
C VAL A 383 18.02 -12.02 -15.45
N SER A 384 18.34 -10.74 -15.65
CA SER A 384 17.41 -9.66 -15.32
C SER A 384 16.33 -9.49 -16.37
N PHE A 385 15.08 -9.40 -15.92
CA PHE A 385 13.90 -9.13 -16.76
C PHE A 385 13.83 -7.69 -17.29
N HIS A 386 14.66 -6.78 -16.77
CA HIS A 386 14.66 -5.36 -17.11
C HIS A 386 15.73 -4.96 -18.14
N SER A 387 16.55 -5.92 -18.59
CA SER A 387 17.63 -5.70 -19.56
C SER A 387 17.43 -6.50 -20.83
N LEU A 388 16.50 -6.03 -21.68
CA LEU A 388 16.53 -6.20 -23.13
C LEU A 388 16.24 -4.85 -23.80
#